data_AF-A0A091BSA2-F1
#
_entry.id   AF-A0A091BSA2-F1
#
_cell.length_a   1.000
_cell.length_b   1.000
_cell.length_c   1.000
_cell.angle_alpha   90.00
_cell.angle_beta   90.00
_cell.angle_gamma   90.00
#
_symmetry.space_group_name_H-M   'P 1'
#
loop_
_entity.id
_entity.type
_entity.pdbx_description
1 polymer ?
#
loop_
_entity_poly.entity_id
_entity_poly.type
_entity_poly.pdbx_seq_one_letter_code
_entity_poly.pdbx_strand_id
1 'polypeptide(L)'
;MKNENSIQLLISILNYFTIIVFFLFATSGIVMIIQLIQLLDLNWINNSYFAKITTFNWNRFLGQFTLLQAIFILLYMVLAYLPIMLWEHVPSLIKRNLKPITVLYFATTLTLTLSITMSEGVFVITTSIVAFVALIHPAFARLIDKL
;
A
#
# COMPACT_ATOMS: atom_id res chain seq x y z
N MET A 1 0.57 -60.95 -47.62
CA MET A 1 0.70 -59.48 -47.75
C MET A 1 -0.20 -58.85 -46.71
N LYS A 2 0.36 -58.19 -45.68
CA LYS A 2 -0.43 -57.48 -44.66
C LYS A 2 -1.14 -56.32 -45.36
N ASN A 3 -2.47 -56.26 -45.26
CA ASN A 3 -3.29 -55.30 -46.00
C ASN A 3 -2.98 -53.87 -45.50
N GLU A 4 -2.24 -53.08 -46.27
CA GLU A 4 -1.81 -51.72 -45.87
C GLU A 4 -3.00 -50.83 -45.47
N ASN A 5 -4.17 -51.06 -46.08
CA ASN A 5 -5.41 -50.38 -45.74
C ASN A 5 -5.90 -50.67 -44.32
N SER A 6 -5.72 -51.89 -43.79
CA SER A 6 -6.14 -52.18 -42.40
C SER A 6 -5.20 -51.57 -41.37
N ILE A 7 -3.92 -51.38 -41.73
CA ILE A 7 -2.94 -50.70 -40.89
C ILE A 7 -3.22 -49.19 -40.86
N GLN A 8 -3.52 -48.56 -42.00
CA GLN A 8 -3.89 -47.14 -42.05
C GLN A 8 -5.19 -46.83 -41.29
N LEU A 9 -6.17 -47.73 -41.36
CA LEU A 9 -7.44 -47.61 -40.63
C LEU A 9 -7.23 -47.73 -39.12
N LEU A 10 -6.35 -48.64 -38.68
CA LEU A 10 -5.96 -48.77 -37.27
C LEU A 10 -5.26 -47.51 -36.74
N ILE A 11 -4.33 -46.93 -37.51
CA ILE A 11 -3.63 -45.68 -37.15
C ILE A 11 -4.62 -44.51 -37.04
N SER A 12 -5.59 -44.44 -37.95
CA SER A 12 -6.62 -43.39 -37.92
C SER A 12 -7.51 -43.50 -36.69
N ILE A 13 -7.94 -44.71 -36.32
CA ILE A 13 -8.70 -44.97 -35.09
C ILE A 13 -7.88 -44.59 -33.85
N LEU A 14 -6.59 -44.95 -33.83
CA LEU A 14 -5.70 -44.63 -32.72
C LEU A 14 -5.56 -43.12 -32.52
N ASN A 15 -5.45 -42.36 -33.62
CA ASN A 15 -5.37 -40.89 -33.61
C ASN A 15 -6.66 -40.24 -33.08
N TYR A 16 -7.84 -40.74 -33.48
CA TYR A 16 -9.10 -40.25 -32.92
C TYR A 16 -9.17 -40.54 -31.41
N PHE A 17 -8.70 -41.71 -30.98
CA PHE A 17 -8.67 -42.07 -29.57
C PHE A 17 -7.73 -41.17 -28.76
N THR A 18 -6.54 -40.84 -29.25
CA THR A 18 -5.62 -39.90 -28.59
C THR A 18 -6.21 -38.50 -28.49
N ILE A 19 -6.92 -38.01 -29.51
CA ILE A 19 -7.60 -36.71 -29.46
C ILE A 19 -8.68 -36.71 -28.37
N ILE A 20 -9.49 -37.77 -28.28
CA ILE A 20 -10.54 -37.90 -27.26
C ILE A 20 -9.93 -37.93 -25.85
N VAL A 21 -8.87 -38.71 -25.65
CA VAL A 21 -8.15 -38.79 -24.37
C VAL A 21 -7.55 -37.43 -23.99
N PHE A 22 -6.95 -36.72 -24.94
CA PHE A 22 -6.42 -35.38 -24.71
C PHE A 22 -7.52 -34.39 -24.30
N PHE A 23 -8.68 -34.44 -24.95
CA PHE A 23 -9.81 -33.59 -24.64
C PHE A 23 -10.38 -33.86 -23.23
N LEU A 24 -10.49 -35.14 -22.86
CA LEU A 24 -10.90 -35.54 -21.50
C LEU A 24 -9.88 -35.08 -20.45
N PHE A 25 -8.58 -35.20 -20.74
CA PHE A 25 -7.54 -34.75 -19.83
C PHE A 25 -7.56 -33.23 -19.65
N ALA A 26 -7.68 -32.47 -20.74
CA ALA A 26 -7.75 -31.01 -20.71
C ALA A 26 -8.98 -30.52 -19.92
N THR A 27 -10.15 -31.11 -20.16
CA THR A 27 -11.38 -30.76 -19.43
C THR A 27 -11.27 -31.10 -17.94
N SER A 28 -10.71 -32.27 -17.59
CA SER A 28 -10.46 -32.62 -16.18
C SER A 28 -9.49 -31.65 -15.48
N GLY A 29 -8.44 -31.21 -16.19
CA GLY A 29 -7.49 -30.22 -15.68
C GLY A 29 -8.14 -28.86 -15.42
N ILE A 30 -9.01 -28.40 -16.32
CA ILE A 30 -9.76 -27.15 -16.14
C ILE A 30 -10.70 -27.26 -14.92
N VAL A 31 -11.43 -28.36 -14.78
CA VAL A 31 -12.32 -28.59 -13.62
C VAL A 31 -11.52 -28.60 -12.32
N MET A 32 -10.36 -29.25 -12.29
CA MET A 32 -9.49 -29.28 -11.11
C MET A 32 -9.01 -27.87 -10.73
N ILE A 33 -8.59 -27.05 -11.70
CA ILE A 33 -8.17 -25.66 -11.45
C ILE A 33 -9.33 -24.83 -10.88
N ILE A 34 -10.54 -24.98 -11.43
CA ILE A 34 -11.73 -24.27 -10.93
C ILE A 34 -12.02 -24.65 -9.47
N GLN A 35 -11.97 -25.94 -9.14
CA GLN A 35 -12.16 -26.42 -7.76
C GLN A 35 -11.07 -25.87 -6.83
N LEU A 36 -9.83 -25.78 -7.30
CA LEU A 36 -8.71 -25.24 -6.54
C LEU A 36 -8.89 -23.73 -6.26
N ILE A 37 -9.40 -22.98 -7.22
CA ILE A 37 -9.73 -21.55 -7.06
C ILE A 37 -10.88 -21.36 -6.07
N GLN A 38 -11.87 -22.25 -6.08
CA GLN A 38 -12.98 -22.20 -5.11
C GLN A 38 -12.54 -22.54 -3.69
N LEU A 39 -11.49 -23.36 -3.54
CA LEU A 39 -10.86 -23.68 -2.25
C LEU A 39 -9.92 -22.57 -1.75
N LEU A 40 -9.46 -21.68 -2.62
CA LEU A 40 -8.70 -20.50 -2.22
C LEU A 40 -9.66 -19.54 -1.50
N ASP A 41 -9.42 -19.35 -0.21
CA ASP A 41 -10.15 -18.36 0.59
C ASP A 41 -9.78 -16.94 0.13
N LEU A 42 -10.52 -16.38 -0.83
CA LEU A 42 -10.28 -15.01 -1.31
C LEU A 42 -10.57 -13.94 -0.25
N ASN A 43 -11.08 -14.31 0.94
CA ASN A 43 -11.31 -13.37 2.02
C ASN A 43 -10.02 -12.69 2.49
N TRP A 44 -8.85 -13.32 2.37
CA TRP A 44 -7.58 -12.65 2.72
C TRP A 44 -7.26 -11.47 1.79
N ILE A 45 -7.69 -11.50 0.53
CA ILE A 45 -7.51 -10.40 -0.44
C ILE A 45 -8.47 -9.26 -0.11
N ASN A 46 -9.73 -9.59 0.15
CA ASN A 46 -10.75 -8.60 0.49
C ASN A 46 -10.47 -7.95 1.86
N ASN A 47 -9.90 -8.72 2.79
CA ASN A 47 -9.46 -8.22 4.09
C ASN A 47 -8.04 -7.64 4.06
N SER A 48 -7.38 -7.64 2.90
CA SER A 48 -6.03 -7.14 2.77
C SER A 48 -5.97 -5.64 3.01
N TYR A 49 -4.80 -5.21 3.48
CA TYR A 49 -4.44 -3.81 3.65
C TYR A 49 -4.56 -3.00 2.34
N PHE A 50 -4.33 -3.63 1.18
CA PHE A 50 -4.48 -2.99 -0.13
C PHE A 50 -5.94 -2.65 -0.46
N ALA A 51 -6.87 -3.56 -0.18
CA ALA A 51 -8.30 -3.31 -0.39
C ALA A 51 -8.83 -2.17 0.50
N LYS A 52 -8.27 -2.01 1.71
CA LYS A 52 -8.60 -0.91 2.62
C LYS A 52 -8.10 0.45 2.12
N ILE A 53 -7.00 0.50 1.35
CA ILE A 53 -6.50 1.74 0.73
C ILE A 53 -7.38 2.16 -0.45
N THR A 54 -7.75 1.23 -1.32
CA THR A 54 -8.52 1.55 -2.54
C THR A 54 -9.93 2.02 -2.22
N THR A 55 -10.49 1.56 -1.11
CA THR A 55 -11.81 1.98 -0.61
C THR A 55 -11.76 3.19 0.33
N PHE A 56 -10.57 3.70 0.62
CA PHE A 56 -10.39 4.84 1.52
C PHE A 56 -10.89 6.14 0.88
N ASN A 57 -11.71 6.90 1.61
CA ASN A 57 -12.22 8.18 1.14
C ASN A 57 -11.19 9.29 1.36
N TRP A 58 -10.30 9.46 0.39
CA TRP A 58 -9.23 10.46 0.40
C TRP A 58 -9.74 11.89 0.54
N ASN A 59 -10.88 12.22 -0.07
CA ASN A 59 -11.46 13.57 0.01
C ASN A 59 -11.92 13.89 1.43
N ARG A 60 -12.61 12.95 2.09
CA ARG A 60 -13.01 13.10 3.49
C ARG A 60 -11.80 13.21 4.40
N PHE A 61 -10.78 12.38 4.18
CA PHE A 61 -9.51 12.44 4.90
C PHE A 61 -8.85 13.80 4.76
N LEU A 62 -8.65 14.30 3.54
CA LEU A 62 -8.00 15.59 3.30
C LEU A 62 -8.77 16.74 3.95
N GLY A 63 -10.11 16.72 3.89
CA GLY A 63 -10.94 17.71 4.56
C GLY A 63 -10.76 17.70 6.09
N GLN A 64 -10.83 16.52 6.70
CA GLN A 64 -10.66 16.37 8.15
C GLN A 64 -9.22 16.69 8.59
N PHE A 65 -8.22 16.24 7.84
CA PHE A 65 -6.80 16.51 8.07
C PHE A 65 -6.50 18.00 8.04
N THR A 66 -6.95 18.69 6.98
CA THR A 66 -6.71 20.12 6.80
C THR A 66 -7.40 20.94 7.89
N LEU A 67 -8.64 20.59 8.23
CA LEU A 67 -9.39 21.27 9.29
C LEU A 67 -8.69 21.13 10.65
N LEU A 68 -8.27 19.91 11.00
CA LEU A 68 -7.60 19.66 12.28
C LEU A 68 -6.22 20.34 12.34
N GLN A 69 -5.48 20.36 11.23
CA GLN A 69 -4.23 21.12 11.15
C GLN A 69 -4.44 22.63 11.31
N ALA A 70 -5.48 23.18 10.68
CA ALA A 70 -5.81 24.59 10.86
C ALA A 70 -6.07 24.92 12.34
N ILE A 71 -6.76 24.03 13.06
CA ILE A 71 -6.97 24.17 14.52
C ILE A 71 -5.65 24.18 15.28
N PHE A 72 -4.75 23.22 15.03
CA PHE A 72 -3.46 23.16 15.72
C PHE A 72 -2.54 24.34 15.39
N ILE A 73 -2.57 24.83 14.15
CA ILE A 73 -1.84 26.04 13.75
C ILE A 73 -2.39 27.26 14.49
N LEU A 74 -3.72 27.38 14.58
CA LEU A 74 -4.38 28.48 15.29
C LEU A 74 -4.04 28.44 16.78
N LEU A 75 -4.07 27.25 17.39
CA LEU A 75 -3.66 27.04 18.78
C LEU A 75 -2.21 27.48 19.02
N TYR A 76 -1.30 27.13 18.10
CA TYR A 76 0.09 27.57 18.17
C TYR A 76 0.22 29.09 18.07
N MET A 77 -0.51 29.71 17.14
CA MET A 77 -0.51 31.17 16.99
C MET A 77 -0.96 31.85 18.28
N VAL A 78 -2.04 31.38 18.90
CA VAL A 78 -2.60 31.99 20.12
C VAL A 78 -1.73 31.75 21.34
N LEU A 79 -1.22 30.53 21.54
CA LEU A 79 -0.51 30.17 22.78
C LEU A 79 0.98 30.51 22.76
N ALA A 80 1.63 30.42 21.60
CA ALA A 80 3.07 30.65 21.47
C ALA A 80 3.36 31.98 20.79
N TYR A 81 2.79 32.22 19.60
CA TYR A 81 3.21 33.36 18.78
C TYR A 81 2.72 34.71 19.32
N LEU A 82 1.45 34.79 19.73
CA LEU A 82 0.81 36.02 20.23
C LEU A 82 1.51 36.58 21.48
N PRO A 83 1.80 35.77 22.53
CA PRO A 83 2.50 36.25 23.72
C PRO A 83 3.93 36.71 23.42
N ILE A 84 4.64 36.03 22.50
CA ILE A 84 6.00 36.43 22.09
C ILE A 84 5.97 37.76 21.33
N MET A 85 4.96 37.98 20.48
CA MET A 85 4.79 39.21 19.71
C MET A 85 4.45 40.41 20.59
N LEU A 86 3.67 40.21 21.65
CA LEU A 86 3.30 41.25 22.62
C LEU A 86 4.43 41.58 23.62
N TRP A 87 5.50 40.78 23.65
CA TRP A 87 6.63 40.99 24.55
C TRP A 87 7.70 41.83 23.84
N GLU A 88 7.82 43.11 24.19
CA GLU A 88 8.76 44.06 23.56
C GLU A 88 10.23 43.58 23.61
N HIS A 89 10.63 42.87 24.67
CA HIS A 89 12.00 42.39 24.86
C HIS A 89 12.02 40.89 25.18
N VAL A 90 12.05 40.06 24.13
CA VAL A 90 12.23 38.61 24.27
C VAL A 90 13.72 38.28 24.46
N PRO A 91 14.12 37.67 25.60
CA PRO A 91 15.50 37.26 25.86
C PRO A 91 16.05 36.32 24.76
N SER A 92 17.34 36.45 24.44
CA SER A 92 18.03 35.64 23.41
C SER A 92 17.99 34.13 23.72
N LEU A 93 18.02 33.76 25.01
CA LEU A 93 17.84 32.39 25.50
C LEU A 93 16.49 31.78 25.09
N ILE A 94 15.40 32.56 25.17
CA ILE A 94 14.05 32.12 24.78
C ILE A 94 13.97 31.95 23.27
N LYS A 95 14.49 32.90 22.48
CA LYS A 95 14.57 32.79 21.01
C LYS A 95 15.33 31.55 20.53
N ARG A 96 16.42 31.17 21.23
CA ARG A 96 17.22 29.98 20.88
C ARG A 96 16.43 28.69 21.10
N ASN A 97 15.71 28.60 22.21
CA ASN A 97 14.97 27.39 22.58
C ASN A 97 13.61 27.27 21.86
N LEU A 98 13.07 28.36 21.31
CA LEU A 98 11.82 28.32 20.56
C LEU A 98 11.92 27.47 19.28
N LYS A 99 12.99 27.57 18.50
CA LYS A 99 13.15 26.80 17.24
C LYS A 99 12.92 25.29 17.41
N PRO A 100 13.63 24.57 18.30
CA PRO A 100 13.39 23.14 18.47
C PRO A 100 12.00 22.83 19.03
N ILE A 101 11.44 23.69 19.90
CA ILE A 101 10.09 23.53 20.43
C ILE A 101 9.04 23.66 19.32
N THR A 102 9.20 24.64 18.42
CA THR A 102 8.31 24.83 17.27
C THR A 102 8.34 23.61 16.36
N VAL A 103 9.54 23.09 16.05
CA VAL A 103 9.70 21.87 15.24
C VAL A 103 9.04 20.67 15.91
N LEU A 104 9.26 20.47 17.20
CA LEU A 104 8.66 19.38 17.96
C LEU A 104 7.13 19.49 18.00
N TYR A 105 6.59 20.70 18.21
CA TYR A 105 5.16 20.97 18.19
C TYR A 105 4.56 20.58 16.82
N PHE A 106 5.14 21.06 15.72
CA PHE A 106 4.63 20.73 14.39
C PHE A 106 4.76 19.25 14.04
N ALA A 107 5.85 18.59 14.45
CA ALA A 107 6.00 17.16 14.24
C ALA A 107 4.93 16.37 15.00
N THR A 108 4.71 16.69 16.28
CA THR A 108 3.73 15.99 17.12
C THR A 108 2.29 16.24 16.67
N THR A 109 1.92 17.46 16.30
CA THR A 109 0.58 17.76 15.79
C THR A 109 0.32 17.12 14.43
N LEU A 110 1.34 17.03 13.56
CA LEU A 110 1.25 16.28 12.31
C LEU A 110 1.01 14.80 12.56
N THR A 111 1.77 14.17 13.45
CA THR A 111 1.57 12.76 13.82
C THR A 111 0.20 12.51 14.43
N LEU A 112 -0.24 13.37 15.36
CA LEU A 112 -1.57 13.28 15.97
C LEU A 112 -2.67 13.41 14.93
N THR A 113 -2.57 14.40 14.04
CA THR A 113 -3.54 14.61 12.97
C THR A 113 -3.65 13.38 12.09
N LEU A 114 -2.51 12.84 11.63
CA LEU A 114 -2.50 11.61 10.82
C LEU A 114 -3.14 10.45 11.57
N SER A 115 -2.83 10.27 12.85
CA SER A 115 -3.37 9.17 13.66
C SER A 115 -4.89 9.26 13.89
N ILE A 116 -5.44 10.48 13.98
CA ILE A 116 -6.87 10.71 14.21
C ILE A 116 -7.67 10.60 12.91
N THR A 117 -7.08 11.00 11.79
CA THR A 117 -7.80 11.14 10.51
C THR A 117 -7.65 9.94 9.58
N MET A 118 -6.60 9.13 9.74
CA MET A 118 -6.44 7.88 9.02
C MET A 118 -7.00 6.69 9.81
N SER A 119 -7.48 5.67 9.10
CA SER A 119 -7.69 4.37 9.72
C SER A 119 -6.34 3.72 10.03
N GLU A 120 -6.28 2.89 11.07
CA GLU A 120 -5.06 2.17 11.49
C GLU A 120 -4.37 1.47 10.31
N GLY A 121 -5.15 0.80 9.46
CA GLY A 121 -4.62 0.12 8.28
C GLY A 121 -3.96 1.07 7.28
N VAL A 122 -4.60 2.19 6.94
CA VAL A 122 -4.04 3.16 5.97
C VAL A 122 -2.82 3.86 6.57
N PHE A 123 -2.84 4.15 7.86
CA PHE A 123 -1.70 4.75 8.57
C PHE A 123 -0.49 3.83 8.57
N VAL A 124 -0.65 2.55 8.94
CA VAL A 124 0.44 1.56 8.97
C VAL A 124 1.04 1.36 7.58
N ILE A 125 0.22 1.26 6.53
CA ILE A 125 0.74 1.05 5.17
C ILE A 125 1.49 2.29 4.69
N THR A 126 0.92 3.48 4.87
CA THR A 126 1.53 4.73 4.42
C THR A 126 2.89 4.95 5.11
N THR A 127 2.93 4.77 6.43
CA THR A 127 4.18 4.87 7.21
C THR A 127 5.19 3.79 6.82
N SER A 128 4.74 2.57 6.53
CA SER A 128 5.60 1.48 6.05
C SER A 128 6.20 1.77 4.67
N ILE A 129 5.41 2.31 3.74
CA ILE A 129 5.90 2.73 2.41
C ILE A 129 6.95 3.84 2.55
N VAL A 130 6.66 4.87 3.36
CA VAL A 130 7.61 5.96 3.62
C VAL A 130 8.89 5.44 4.26
N ALA A 131 8.79 4.55 5.26
CA ALA A 131 9.95 3.94 5.91
C ALA A 131 10.78 3.08 4.93
N PHE A 132 10.13 2.30 4.09
CA PHE A 132 10.78 1.50 3.05
C PHE A 132 11.52 2.38 2.05
N VAL A 133 10.90 3.45 1.55
CA VAL A 133 11.54 4.43 0.66
C VAL A 133 12.72 5.12 1.35
N ALA A 134 12.56 5.53 2.61
CA ALA A 134 13.60 6.18 3.39
C ALA A 134 14.82 5.26 3.64
N LEU A 135 14.61 3.95 3.73
CA LEU A 135 15.67 2.95 3.85
C LEU A 135 16.40 2.70 2.51
N ILE A 136 15.65 2.68 1.41
CA ILE A 136 16.17 2.38 0.07
C ILE A 136 16.90 3.57 -0.54
N HIS A 137 16.40 4.79 -0.36
CA HIS A 137 16.98 6.00 -0.93
C HIS A 137 18.49 6.14 -0.66
N PRO A 138 19.00 6.07 0.59
CA PRO A 138 20.43 6.16 0.85
C PRO A 138 21.23 4.97 0.31
N ALA A 139 20.62 3.78 0.18
CA ALA A 139 21.27 2.62 -0.42
C ALA A 139 21.49 2.82 -1.92
N PHE A 140 20.51 3.38 -2.64
CA PHE A 140 20.64 3.74 -4.06
C PHE A 140 21.60 4.91 -4.28
N ALA A 141 21.52 5.96 -3.45
CA ALA A 141 22.43 7.11 -3.55
C ALA A 141 23.90 6.67 -3.43
N ARG A 142 24.22 5.81 -2.45
CA ARG A 142 25.58 5.24 -2.29
C ARG A 142 26.03 4.33 -3.43
N LEU A 143 25.09 3.73 -4.15
CA LEU A 143 25.39 2.83 -5.26
C LEU A 143 25.68 3.62 -6.54
N ILE A 144 25.00 4.75 -6.72
CA ILE A 144 25.26 5.72 -7.80
C ILE A 144 26.59 6.46 -7.56
N ASP A 145 26.89 6.87 -6.32
CA ASP A 145 28.17 7.55 -5.99
C ASP A 145 29.42 6.64 -6.17
N LYS A 146 29.22 5.33 -6.35
CA LYS A 146 30.30 4.34 -6.56
C LYS A 146 30.49 3.93 -8.03
N LEU A 147 29.63 4.41 -8.93
CA LEU A 147 29.69 4.21 -10.38
C LEU A 147 30.35 5.41 -11.06
#